data_AF-A0A7Y8GQD0-F1
#
_entry.id   AF-A0A7Y8GQD0-F1
#
_cell.length_a   1.000
_cell.length_b   1.000
_cell.length_c   1.000
_cell.angle_alpha   90.00
_cell.angle_beta   90.00
_cell.angle_gamma   90.00
#
_symmetry.space_group_name_H-M   'P 1'
#
loop_
_entity.id
_entity.type
_entity.pdbx_description
1 polymer ?
#
loop_
_entity_poly.entity_id
_entity_poly.type
_entity_poly.pdbx_seq_one_letter_code
_entity_poly.pdbx_strand_id
1 'polypeptide(L)'
;MTRVATLKSMLETRFVFKSAEGDFEFLCSLAHGLLFSAQARGESSDDVRYIAITTPTALAGAGILSPPGDAVSSDGTVVLAEIFIPGTAT
;
A
#
# COMPACT_ATOMS: atom_id res chain seq x y z
N MET A 1 0.51 -9.86 -14.79
CA MET A 1 0.61 -10.35 -13.40
C MET A 1 -0.72 -10.02 -12.71
N THR A 2 -1.38 -10.97 -12.04
CA THR A 2 -2.67 -10.72 -11.36
C THR A 2 -2.44 -10.04 -10.00
N ARG A 3 -3.37 -9.18 -9.54
CA ARG A 3 -3.25 -8.46 -8.23
C ARG A 3 -2.86 -9.38 -7.08
N VAL A 4 -3.48 -10.56 -7.02
CA VAL A 4 -3.20 -11.58 -5.99
C VAL A 4 -1.75 -12.07 -6.04
N ALA A 5 -1.21 -12.33 -7.24
CA ALA A 5 0.18 -12.77 -7.38
C ALA A 5 1.16 -11.68 -6.94
N THR A 6 0.89 -10.42 -7.28
CA THR A 6 1.70 -9.28 -6.81
C THR A 6 1.68 -9.15 -5.29
N LEU A 7 0.51 -9.25 -4.65
CA LEU A 7 0.40 -9.20 -3.18
C LEU A 7 1.17 -10.35 -2.51
N LYS A 8 1.12 -11.56 -3.07
CA LYS A 8 1.90 -12.70 -2.56
C LYS A 8 3.41 -12.44 -2.68
N SER A 9 3.88 -12.00 -3.85
CA SER A 9 5.29 -11.65 -4.02
C SER A 9 5.73 -10.53 -3.09
N MET A 10 4.87 -9.53 -2.83
CA MET A 10 5.13 -8.50 -1.84
C MET A 10 5.27 -9.11 -0.44
N LEU A 11 4.33 -9.96 0.00
CA LEU A 11 4.39 -10.65 1.30
C LEU A 11 5.63 -11.54 1.45
N GLU A 12 6.10 -12.19 0.39
CA GLU A 12 7.32 -13.00 0.42
C GLU A 12 8.56 -12.16 0.78
N THR A 13 8.57 -10.86 0.47
CA THR A 13 9.68 -9.98 0.87
C THR A 13 9.79 -9.80 2.39
N ARG A 14 8.72 -10.08 3.15
CA ARG A 14 8.72 -10.04 4.62
C ARG A 14 9.80 -10.93 5.21
N PHE A 15 10.02 -12.11 4.62
CA PHE A 15 11.05 -13.05 5.05
C PHE A 15 12.46 -12.50 4.80
N VAL A 16 12.64 -11.71 3.74
CA VAL A 16 13.90 -11.04 3.43
C VAL A 16 14.22 -9.97 4.46
N PHE A 17 13.22 -9.16 4.84
CA PHE A 17 13.37 -8.11 5.83
C PHE A 17 13.29 -8.59 7.29
N LYS A 18 12.97 -9.87 7.52
CA LYS A 18 12.74 -10.46 8.85
C LYS A 18 11.75 -9.65 9.70
N SER A 19 10.71 -9.09 9.07
CA SER A 19 9.71 -8.28 9.77
C SER A 19 8.84 -9.13 10.68
N ALA A 20 8.64 -8.67 11.91
CA ALA A 20 7.74 -9.27 12.90
C ALA A 20 6.27 -8.83 12.73
N GLU A 21 6.00 -7.86 11.86
CA GLU A 21 4.65 -7.34 11.58
C GLU A 21 3.71 -8.44 11.08
N GLY A 22 2.41 -8.27 11.29
CA GLY A 22 1.41 -9.13 10.64
C GLY A 22 1.40 -8.90 9.11
N ASP A 23 0.88 -9.86 8.35
CA ASP A 23 0.90 -9.80 6.87
C ASP A 23 0.24 -8.52 6.31
N PHE A 24 -0.88 -8.08 6.89
CA PHE A 24 -1.53 -6.83 6.49
C PHE A 24 -0.70 -5.60 6.84
N GLU A 25 -0.18 -5.53 8.07
CA GLU A 25 0.67 -4.43 8.54
C GLU A 25 1.94 -4.31 7.70
N PHE A 26 2.59 -5.43 7.40
CA PHE A 26 3.74 -5.48 6.51
C PHE A 26 3.43 -4.96 5.11
N LEU A 27 2.28 -5.31 4.52
CA LEU A 27 1.86 -4.78 3.23
C LEU A 27 1.65 -3.26 3.27
N CYS A 28 1.08 -2.74 4.35
CA CYS A 28 0.92 -1.29 4.54
C CYS A 28 2.28 -0.59 4.63
N SER A 29 3.18 -1.09 5.48
CA SER A 29 4.55 -0.56 5.63
C SER A 29 5.32 -0.59 4.30
N LEU A 30 5.22 -1.69 3.54
CA LEU A 30 5.84 -1.81 2.23
C LEU A 30 5.24 -0.85 1.21
N ALA A 31 3.90 -0.72 1.17
CA ALA A 31 3.22 0.22 0.29
C ALA A 31 3.61 1.68 0.62
N HIS A 32 3.75 2.03 1.90
CA HIS A 32 4.23 3.34 2.32
C HIS A 32 5.66 3.59 1.84
N GLY A 33 6.57 2.63 2.01
CA GLY A 33 7.96 2.75 1.53
C GLY A 33 8.03 2.96 0.00
N LEU A 34 7.20 2.25 -0.76
CA LEU A 34 7.09 2.42 -2.21
C LEU A 34 6.60 3.82 -2.58
N LEU A 35 5.52 4.27 -1.96
CA LEU A 35 4.99 5.62 -2.17
C LEU A 35 6.02 6.70 -1.80
N PHE A 36 6.73 6.54 -0.68
CA PHE A 36 7.78 7.46 -0.25
C PHE A 36 8.94 7.52 -1.25
N SER A 37 9.35 6.37 -1.80
CA SER A 37 10.38 6.30 -2.84
C SER A 37 9.96 6.98 -4.15
N ALA A 38 8.66 7.00 -4.45
CA ALA A 38 8.13 7.69 -5.62
C ALA A 38 8.23 9.22 -5.48
N GLN A 39 8.20 9.76 -4.26
CA GLN A 39 8.36 11.20 -4.02
C GLN A 39 9.73 11.73 -4.44
N ALA A 40 10.78 10.90 -4.32
CA ALA A 40 12.14 11.28 -4.66
C ALA A 40 12.37 11.58 -6.15
N ARG A 41 11.33 11.45 -6.99
CA ARG A 41 11.43 11.53 -8.46
C ARG A 41 10.88 12.80 -9.10
N GLY A 42 10.33 13.77 -8.38
CA GLY A 42 9.92 15.02 -9.02
C GLY A 42 9.49 16.14 -8.08
N GLU A 43 9.99 17.35 -8.36
CA GLU A 43 9.39 18.59 -7.86
C GLU A 43 8.11 18.84 -8.63
N SER A 44 6.96 18.59 -7.99
CA SER A 44 5.65 18.94 -8.55
C SER A 44 5.29 20.35 -8.11
N SER A 45 4.84 21.18 -9.05
CA SER A 45 4.26 22.50 -8.74
C SER A 45 2.91 22.39 -8.03
N ASP A 46 2.25 21.23 -8.16
CA ASP A 46 0.92 20.98 -7.63
C ASP A 46 0.97 20.07 -6.39
N ASP A 47 -0.03 20.22 -5.52
CA ASP A 47 -0.33 19.27 -4.44
C ASP A 47 -0.66 17.90 -5.02
N VAL A 48 0.12 16.87 -4.64
CA VAL A 48 -0.09 15.50 -5.12
C VAL A 48 -0.43 14.57 -3.98
N ARG A 49 -1.51 13.79 -4.15
CA ARG A 49 -1.89 12.70 -3.25
C ARG A 49 -1.68 11.37 -3.94
N TYR A 50 -0.80 10.54 -3.41
CA TYR A 50 -0.63 9.16 -3.87
C TYR A 50 -1.33 8.20 -2.91
N ILE A 51 -2.12 7.29 -3.46
CA ILE A 51 -2.89 6.31 -2.70
C ILE A 51 -2.61 4.92 -3.29
N ALA A 52 -2.12 4.00 -2.46
CA ALA A 52 -2.00 2.59 -2.80
C ALA A 52 -3.26 1.86 -2.32
N ILE A 53 -4.06 1.37 -3.27
CA ILE A 53 -5.32 0.67 -2.98
C ILE A 53 -5.31 -0.78 -3.47
N THR A 54 -6.08 -1.61 -2.78
CA THR A 54 -6.41 -2.98 -3.18
C THR A 54 -7.89 -3.25 -2.94
N THR A 55 -8.30 -4.51 -2.99
CA THR A 55 -9.67 -4.97 -2.77
C THR A 55 -9.69 -6.09 -1.74
N PRO A 56 -10.77 -6.23 -0.94
CA PRO A 56 -10.90 -7.33 0.02
C PRO A 56 -10.71 -8.72 -0.61
N THR A 57 -11.22 -8.92 -1.83
CA THR A 57 -11.09 -10.18 -2.58
C THR A 57 -9.65 -10.51 -2.96
N ALA A 58 -8.85 -9.50 -3.32
CA ALA A 58 -7.43 -9.68 -3.63
C ALA A 58 -6.60 -10.00 -2.37
N LEU A 59 -6.93 -9.38 -1.23
CA LEU A 59 -6.33 -9.69 0.07
C LEU A 59 -6.66 -11.12 0.50
N ALA A 60 -7.94 -11.52 0.40
CA ALA A 60 -8.35 -12.88 0.71
C ALA A 60 -7.63 -13.91 -0.17
N GLY A 61 -7.50 -13.65 -1.48
CA GLY A 61 -6.73 -14.50 -2.40
C GLY A 61 -5.23 -14.58 -2.08
N ALA A 62 -4.69 -13.58 -1.37
CA ALA A 62 -3.32 -13.55 -0.88
C ALA A 62 -3.14 -14.20 0.50
N GLY A 63 -4.23 -14.60 1.17
CA GLY A 63 -4.20 -15.22 2.50
C GLY A 63 -4.60 -14.29 3.65
N ILE A 64 -4.94 -13.03 3.36
CA ILE A 64 -5.33 -12.03 4.36
C ILE A 64 -6.87 -11.97 4.38
N LEU A 65 -7.47 -12.70 5.32
CA LEU A 65 -8.91 -12.92 5.36
C LEU A 65 -9.70 -11.79 6.03
N SER A 66 -9.05 -10.95 6.84
CA SER A 66 -9.74 -9.90 7.60
C SER A 66 -8.81 -8.69 7.77
N PRO A 67 -8.75 -7.78 6.78
CA PRO A 67 -8.18 -6.46 7.04
C PRO A 67 -8.97 -5.78 8.18
N PRO A 68 -8.35 -4.83 8.90
CA PRO A 68 -9.07 -4.03 9.90
C PRO A 68 -10.33 -3.43 9.28
N GLY A 69 -11.44 -3.42 10.03
CA GLY A 69 -12.73 -2.91 9.53
C GLY A 69 -12.63 -1.48 8.97
N ASP A 70 -11.80 -0.65 9.60
CA ASP A 70 -11.55 0.74 9.23
C ASP A 70 -10.69 0.89 7.96
N ALA A 71 -10.07 -0.19 7.49
CA ALA A 71 -9.25 -0.18 6.27
C ALA A 71 -10.08 -0.34 5.00
N VAL A 72 -11.35 -0.74 5.11
CA VAL A 72 -12.26 -0.92 3.96
C VAL A 72 -13.08 0.36 3.78
N SER A 73 -12.89 1.03 2.64
CA SER A 73 -13.66 2.20 2.25
C SER A 73 -15.07 1.82 1.80
N SER A 74 -15.99 2.80 1.81
CA SER A 74 -17.40 2.62 1.43
C SER A 74 -17.60 2.17 -0.02
N ASP A 75 -16.60 2.39 -0.88
CA ASP A 75 -16.56 1.95 -2.28
C ASP A 75 -15.99 0.52 -2.45
N GLY A 76 -15.69 -0.18 -1.36
CA GLY A 76 -15.15 -1.54 -1.38
C GLY A 76 -13.66 -1.61 -1.71
N THR A 77 -12.94 -0.49 -1.68
CA THR A 77 -11.48 -0.46 -1.77
C THR A 77 -10.84 -0.62 -0.39
N VAL A 78 -9.60 -1.12 -0.36
CA VAL A 78 -8.77 -1.15 0.86
C VAL A 78 -7.55 -0.28 0.62
N VAL A 79 -7.35 0.73 1.47
CA VAL A 79 -6.17 1.60 1.41
C VAL A 79 -5.04 0.93 2.16
N LEU A 80 -3.93 0.68 1.47
CA LEU A 80 -2.70 0.13 2.06
C LEU A 80 -1.77 1.26 2.52
N ALA A 81 -1.72 2.35 1.76
CA ALA A 81 -0.93 3.51 2.11
C ALA A 81 -1.46 4.76 1.40
N GLU A 82 -1.29 5.91 2.04
CA GLU A 82 -1.57 7.22 1.49
C GLU A 82 -0.44 8.17 1.88
N ILE A 83 -0.01 9.00 0.92
CA ILE A 83 0.91 10.12 1.15
C ILE A 83 0.34 11.38 0.48
N PHE A 84 0.52 12.51 1.15
CA PHE A 84 0.25 13.83 0.60
C PHE A 84 1.57 14.58 0.46
N ILE A 85 1.83 15.10 -0.73
CA ILE A 85 2.99 15.93 -1.03
C ILE A 85 2.46 17.32 -1.34
N PRO A 86 2.79 18.33 -0.51
CA PRO A 86 2.45 19.71 -0.83
C PRO A 86 3.26 20.15 -2.05
N GLY A 87 2.59 20.83 -2.98
CA GLY A 87 3.24 21.49 -4.11
C GLY A 87 4.13 22.63 -3.60
N THR A 88 5.19 22.91 -4.35
CA THR A 88 6.01 24.10 -4.10
C THR A 88 5.30 25.31 -4.71
N ALA A 89 4.28 25.82 -4.02
CA ALA A 89 3.64 27.08 -4.40
C ALA A 89 4.72 28.17 -4.53
N THR A 90 4.96 28.62 -5.76
CA THR A 90 5.92 29.70 -6.07
C THR A 90 5.19 31.03 -6.15
#